data_AF-A0A8B7E4E0-F1
#
_entry.id   AF-A0A8B7E4E0-F1
#
_cell.length_a   1.000
_cell.length_b   1.000
_cell.length_c   1.000
_cell.angle_alpha   90.00
_cell.angle_beta   90.00
_cell.angle_gamma   90.00
#
_symmetry.space_group_name_H-M   'P 1'
#
loop_
_entity.id
_entity.type
_entity.pdbx_description
1 polymer ?
#
loop_
_entity_poly.entity_id
_entity_poly.type
_entity_poly.pdbx_seq_one_letter_code
_entity_poly.pdbx_strand_id
1 'polypeptide(L)'
;IIVHKFDFSNEEVLAYYISFLKTLSLKLNKQTINFFFNEIKCDFPLYTEAIKFFHHSESMVRIAVRTLTLNTYKVGHTKMLEFICDKTATPYFSNLIWLIGKDAIELDDCVIQETDHFKFDKLKAAVADHLDHLHYLHDILTLKINVLNMILTDHMINRLLIPLYIYSLPDDLSNHERVHISKLVSLFLLAQHMLIMNHSPLVNAIVDVIFNENEIRTTAYQTTTNDETKDKHKYFAFYINDTLNEGMSNSAPSVLETVFMDEKTNCASVEKFETNNVASKKKSDFKLENTLIKTDDVQKESKTKEKLEELSESKKSEIIPASSITPGKEKLFLKNILSSLDCSHRDDGETFFALCLLYAIMTNSGTHNA
;
A
#
# COMPACT_ATOMS: atom_id res chain seq x y z
N ILE A 1 0.51 -19.97 -29.04
CA ILE A 1 -0.87 -19.58 -28.66
C ILE A 1 -0.83 -18.64 -27.47
N ILE A 2 -0.28 -19.05 -26.31
CA ILE A 2 -0.24 -18.19 -25.11
C ILE A 2 0.44 -16.83 -25.37
N VAL A 3 1.61 -16.82 -26.00
CA VAL A 3 2.40 -15.60 -26.31
C VAL A 3 1.95 -14.89 -27.60
N HIS A 4 0.86 -15.35 -28.23
CA HIS A 4 0.39 -14.71 -29.46
C HIS A 4 -0.19 -13.32 -29.13
N LYS A 5 0.18 -12.31 -29.91
CA LYS A 5 -0.31 -10.93 -29.75
C LYS A 5 -1.72 -10.82 -30.32
N PHE A 6 -2.73 -11.09 -29.49
CA PHE A 6 -4.13 -10.88 -29.83
C PHE A 6 -4.50 -9.39 -29.71
N ASP A 7 -5.54 -8.98 -30.44
CA ASP A 7 -6.16 -7.67 -30.27
C ASP A 7 -7.18 -7.74 -29.13
N PHE A 8 -6.77 -7.29 -27.94
CA PHE A 8 -7.62 -7.28 -26.75
C PHE A 8 -8.56 -6.06 -26.68
N SER A 9 -8.58 -5.20 -27.70
CA SER A 9 -9.67 -4.22 -27.83
C SER A 9 -11.02 -4.90 -28.11
N ASN A 10 -10.99 -6.14 -28.59
CA ASN A 10 -12.15 -7.01 -28.70
C ASN A 10 -12.35 -7.80 -27.39
N GLU A 11 -13.39 -7.42 -26.63
CA GLU A 11 -13.74 -8.04 -25.34
C GLU A 11 -14.03 -9.55 -25.46
N GLU A 12 -14.61 -10.03 -26.56
CA GLU A 12 -14.86 -11.46 -26.77
C GLU A 12 -13.54 -12.23 -26.88
N VAL A 13 -12.59 -11.70 -27.65
CA VAL A 13 -11.25 -12.30 -27.81
C VAL A 13 -10.53 -12.35 -26.46
N LEU A 14 -10.59 -11.26 -25.69
CA LEU A 14 -10.04 -11.22 -24.34
C LEU A 14 -10.70 -12.26 -23.42
N ALA A 15 -12.02 -12.35 -23.41
CA ALA A 15 -12.75 -13.32 -22.60
C ALA A 15 -12.36 -14.77 -22.93
N TYR A 16 -12.26 -15.11 -24.22
CA TYR A 16 -11.79 -16.43 -24.65
C TYR A 16 -10.34 -16.69 -24.22
N TYR A 17 -9.47 -15.70 -24.37
CA TYR A 17 -8.07 -15.81 -23.98
C TYR A 17 -7.91 -16.04 -22.47
N ILE A 18 -8.56 -15.23 -21.63
CA ILE A 18 -8.52 -15.35 -20.18
C ILE A 18 -9.13 -16.69 -19.71
N SER A 19 -10.25 -17.12 -20.31
CA SER A 19 -10.86 -18.42 -20.03
C SER A 19 -9.93 -19.59 -20.41
N PHE A 20 -9.23 -19.47 -21.53
CA PHE A 20 -8.23 -20.43 -21.96
C PHE A 20 -7.06 -20.53 -20.97
N LEU A 21 -6.46 -19.40 -20.58
CA LEU A 21 -5.38 -19.38 -19.59
C LEU A 21 -5.82 -19.97 -18.26
N LYS A 22 -7.00 -19.59 -17.77
CA LYS A 22 -7.59 -20.14 -16.53
C LYS A 22 -7.74 -21.65 -16.64
N THR A 23 -8.25 -22.16 -17.76
CA THR A 23 -8.44 -23.61 -17.99
C THR A 23 -7.12 -24.37 -17.98
N LEU A 24 -6.06 -23.81 -18.58
CA LEU A 24 -4.72 -24.39 -18.51
C LEU A 24 -4.19 -24.40 -17.06
N SER A 25 -4.41 -23.32 -16.30
CA SER A 25 -3.98 -23.23 -14.90
C SER A 25 -4.59 -24.32 -14.02
N LEU A 26 -5.83 -24.73 -14.28
CA LEU A 26 -6.52 -25.80 -13.55
C LEU A 26 -5.93 -27.19 -13.83
N LYS A 27 -5.13 -27.34 -14.89
CA LYS A 27 -4.40 -28.57 -15.22
C LYS A 27 -2.98 -28.60 -14.67
N LEU A 28 -2.51 -27.50 -14.05
CA LEU A 28 -1.18 -27.46 -13.44
C LEU A 28 -1.09 -28.36 -12.21
N ASN A 29 -0.09 -29.23 -12.22
CA ASN A 29 0.32 -30.04 -11.08
C ASN A 29 1.79 -30.46 -11.28
N LYS A 30 2.35 -31.19 -10.30
CA LYS A 30 3.76 -31.61 -10.35
C LYS A 30 4.13 -32.47 -11.56
N GLN A 31 3.16 -33.15 -12.19
CA GLN A 31 3.40 -33.98 -13.37
C GLN A 31 3.29 -33.19 -14.68
N THR A 32 2.44 -32.17 -14.72
CA THR A 32 2.16 -31.39 -15.95
C THR A 32 2.98 -30.12 -16.07
N ILE A 33 3.63 -29.67 -14.99
CA ILE A 33 4.36 -28.40 -14.96
C ILE A 33 5.41 -28.26 -16.07
N ASN A 34 6.08 -29.36 -16.43
CA ASN A 34 7.12 -29.38 -17.47
C ASN A 34 6.59 -29.08 -18.89
N PHE A 35 5.25 -29.12 -19.10
CA PHE A 35 4.65 -28.66 -20.36
C PHE A 35 4.52 -27.14 -20.46
N PHE A 36 4.55 -26.44 -19.32
CA PHE A 36 4.26 -25.01 -19.23
C PHE A 36 5.46 -24.18 -18.75
N PHE A 37 6.33 -24.76 -17.93
CA PHE A 37 7.55 -24.13 -17.43
C PHE A 37 8.79 -24.77 -18.03
N ASN A 38 9.64 -23.96 -18.65
CA ASN A 38 10.93 -24.39 -19.16
C ASN A 38 12.04 -24.01 -18.17
N GLU A 39 12.55 -25.00 -17.44
CA GLU A 39 13.61 -24.79 -16.45
C GLU A 39 14.93 -24.29 -17.04
N ILE A 40 15.24 -24.65 -18.30
CA ILE A 40 16.53 -24.30 -18.93
C ILE A 40 16.53 -22.84 -19.36
N LYS A 41 15.38 -22.39 -19.90
CA LYS A 41 15.21 -21.01 -20.36
C LYS A 41 14.65 -20.07 -19.29
N CYS A 42 14.31 -20.60 -18.12
CA CYS A 42 13.57 -19.88 -17.08
C CYS A 42 12.34 -19.17 -17.67
N ASP A 43 11.52 -19.90 -18.41
CA ASP A 43 10.39 -19.34 -19.15
C ASP A 43 9.08 -19.96 -18.70
N PHE A 44 8.11 -19.12 -18.34
CA PHE A 44 6.78 -19.55 -17.89
C PHE A 44 5.64 -18.72 -18.52
N PRO A 45 5.39 -18.87 -19.84
CA PRO A 45 4.45 -18.00 -20.54
C PRO A 45 3.03 -17.99 -19.97
N LEU A 46 2.55 -19.13 -19.47
CA LEU A 46 1.20 -19.22 -18.89
C LEU A 46 1.03 -18.28 -17.69
N TYR A 47 2.06 -18.15 -16.85
CA TYR A 47 2.03 -17.27 -15.69
C TYR A 47 2.35 -15.83 -16.06
N THR A 48 3.43 -15.59 -16.82
CA THR A 48 3.89 -14.24 -17.15
C THR A 48 2.91 -13.47 -18.04
N GLU A 49 2.21 -14.13 -18.97
CA GLU A 49 1.17 -13.48 -19.76
C GLU A 49 -0.10 -13.21 -18.93
N ALA A 50 -0.47 -14.12 -18.01
CA ALA A 50 -1.67 -13.96 -17.19
C ALA A 50 -1.57 -12.77 -16.22
N ILE A 51 -0.42 -12.58 -15.55
CA ILE A 51 -0.27 -11.52 -14.55
C ILE A 51 -0.28 -10.12 -15.16
N LYS A 52 -0.17 -9.96 -16.49
CA LYS A 52 -0.38 -8.67 -17.17
C LYS A 52 -1.80 -8.13 -16.99
N PHE A 53 -2.77 -9.01 -16.76
CA PHE A 53 -4.20 -8.68 -16.59
C PHE A 53 -4.63 -8.59 -15.13
N PHE A 54 -3.68 -8.51 -14.19
CA PHE A 54 -3.98 -8.47 -12.75
C PHE A 54 -4.86 -7.26 -12.37
N HIS A 55 -4.68 -6.15 -13.07
CA HIS A 55 -5.52 -4.96 -13.00
C HIS A 55 -6.32 -4.85 -14.29
N HIS A 56 -7.61 -5.17 -14.21
CA HIS A 56 -8.56 -5.07 -15.31
C HIS A 56 -9.89 -4.55 -14.78
N SER A 57 -10.65 -3.81 -15.58
CA SER A 57 -11.96 -3.24 -15.18
C SER A 57 -12.98 -4.33 -14.83
N GLU A 58 -13.01 -5.40 -15.62
CA GLU A 58 -13.89 -6.56 -15.37
C GLU A 58 -13.40 -7.42 -14.19
N SER A 59 -14.26 -7.60 -13.19
CA SER A 59 -13.98 -8.46 -12.03
C SER A 59 -13.72 -9.91 -12.43
N MET A 60 -14.41 -10.43 -13.45
CA MET A 60 -14.23 -11.80 -13.92
C MET A 60 -12.79 -12.06 -14.40
N VAL A 61 -12.18 -11.09 -15.09
CA VAL A 61 -10.78 -11.17 -15.54
C VAL A 61 -9.85 -11.19 -14.32
N ARG A 62 -10.04 -10.27 -13.36
CA ARG A 62 -9.26 -10.25 -12.10
C ARG A 62 -9.37 -11.58 -11.35
N ILE A 63 -10.58 -12.13 -11.21
CA ILE A 63 -10.84 -13.42 -10.55
C ILE A 63 -10.11 -14.57 -11.25
N ALA A 64 -10.13 -14.60 -12.59
CA ALA A 64 -9.45 -15.62 -13.37
C ALA A 64 -7.91 -15.55 -13.19
N VAL A 65 -7.34 -14.35 -13.23
CA VAL A 65 -5.90 -14.13 -13.01
C VAL A 65 -5.50 -14.52 -11.58
N ARG A 66 -6.25 -14.07 -10.57
CA ARG A 66 -6.03 -14.45 -9.16
C ARG A 66 -6.08 -15.97 -8.98
N THR A 67 -7.09 -16.63 -9.55
CA THR A 67 -7.19 -18.12 -9.54
C THR A 67 -5.96 -18.76 -10.18
N LEU A 68 -5.51 -18.26 -11.33
CA LEU A 68 -4.34 -18.78 -12.04
C LEU A 68 -3.06 -18.63 -11.20
N THR A 69 -2.83 -17.46 -10.61
CA THR A 69 -1.65 -17.23 -9.76
C THR A 69 -1.64 -18.16 -8.54
N LEU A 70 -2.78 -18.32 -7.85
CA LEU A 70 -2.90 -19.22 -6.71
C LEU A 70 -2.66 -20.69 -7.10
N ASN A 71 -3.25 -21.14 -8.22
CA ASN A 71 -3.02 -22.49 -8.75
C ASN A 71 -1.54 -22.70 -9.07
N THR A 72 -0.90 -21.69 -9.66
CA THR A 72 0.52 -21.71 -10.01
C THR A 72 1.39 -21.88 -8.75
N TYR A 73 1.19 -21.04 -7.74
CA TYR A 73 1.96 -21.10 -6.50
C TYR A 73 1.75 -22.45 -5.77
N LYS A 74 0.51 -22.97 -5.78
CA LYS A 74 0.13 -24.22 -5.12
C LYS A 74 0.78 -25.48 -5.71
N VAL A 75 1.29 -25.45 -6.94
CA VAL A 75 2.00 -26.60 -7.54
C VAL A 75 3.20 -27.03 -6.69
N GLY A 76 3.88 -26.07 -6.04
CA GLY A 76 5.01 -26.36 -5.16
C GLY A 76 6.23 -26.92 -5.91
N HIS A 77 6.44 -26.51 -7.16
CA HIS A 77 7.60 -26.90 -7.96
C HIS A 77 8.77 -25.94 -7.71
N THR A 78 9.89 -26.45 -7.19
CA THR A 78 10.99 -25.63 -6.65
C THR A 78 11.53 -24.60 -7.63
N LYS A 79 12.03 -25.02 -8.81
CA LYS A 79 12.63 -24.10 -9.79
C LYS A 79 11.63 -23.10 -10.39
N MET A 80 10.36 -23.48 -10.44
CA MET A 80 9.30 -22.57 -10.92
C MET A 80 9.02 -21.50 -9.86
N LEU A 81 8.99 -21.88 -8.58
CA LEU A 81 8.86 -20.92 -7.47
C LEU A 81 10.09 -20.02 -7.35
N GLU A 82 11.30 -20.54 -7.55
CA GLU A 82 12.53 -19.72 -7.63
C GLU A 82 12.40 -18.69 -8.76
N PHE A 83 12.03 -19.11 -9.97
CA PHE A 83 11.76 -18.19 -11.08
C PHE A 83 10.74 -17.10 -10.71
N ILE A 84 9.61 -17.48 -10.10
CA ILE A 84 8.56 -16.53 -9.69
C ILE A 84 9.11 -15.54 -8.66
N CYS A 85 9.79 -16.03 -7.62
CA CYS A 85 10.30 -15.19 -6.55
C CYS A 85 11.36 -14.20 -7.08
N ASP A 86 12.27 -14.68 -7.92
CA ASP A 86 13.40 -13.91 -8.40
C ASP A 86 13.01 -12.91 -9.49
N LYS A 87 12.08 -13.28 -10.39
CA LYS A 87 11.79 -12.49 -11.60
C LYS A 87 10.49 -11.71 -11.55
N THR A 88 9.49 -12.17 -10.82
CA THR A 88 8.12 -11.63 -11.00
C THR A 88 7.45 -11.20 -9.70
N ALA A 89 7.74 -11.82 -8.56
CA ALA A 89 7.02 -11.59 -7.31
C ALA A 89 7.14 -10.13 -6.83
N THR A 90 8.36 -9.59 -6.78
CA THR A 90 8.62 -8.22 -6.36
C THR A 90 7.86 -7.18 -7.20
N PRO A 91 8.00 -7.12 -8.55
CA PRO A 91 7.25 -6.14 -9.33
C PRO A 91 5.74 -6.38 -9.31
N TYR A 92 5.30 -7.64 -9.32
CA TYR A 92 3.87 -7.97 -9.24
C TYR A 92 3.24 -7.48 -7.92
N PHE A 93 3.83 -7.85 -6.78
CA PHE A 93 3.33 -7.44 -5.47
C PHE A 93 3.49 -5.94 -5.25
N SER A 94 4.57 -5.32 -5.71
CA SER A 94 4.73 -3.86 -5.70
C SER A 94 3.55 -3.16 -6.37
N ASN A 95 3.20 -3.56 -7.59
CA ASN A 95 2.11 -2.96 -8.36
C ASN A 95 0.73 -3.26 -7.74
N LEU A 96 0.54 -4.47 -7.22
CA LEU A 96 -0.69 -4.85 -6.53
C LEU A 96 -0.91 -4.02 -5.26
N ILE A 97 0.11 -3.85 -4.43
CA ILE A 97 0.02 -3.05 -3.21
C ILE A 97 -0.17 -1.55 -3.53
N TRP A 98 0.50 -1.05 -4.58
CA TRP A 98 0.27 0.30 -5.07
C TRP A 98 -1.19 0.53 -5.51
N LEU A 99 -1.76 -0.42 -6.25
CA LEU A 99 -3.15 -0.37 -6.68
C LEU A 99 -4.10 -0.33 -5.47
N ILE A 100 -3.87 -1.16 -4.46
CA ILE A 100 -4.69 -1.17 -3.23
C ILE A 100 -4.60 0.17 -2.49
N GLY A 101 -3.42 0.80 -2.47
CA GLY A 101 -3.25 2.14 -1.93
C GLY A 101 -4.02 3.21 -2.71
N LYS A 102 -4.00 3.13 -4.04
CA LYS A 102 -4.81 4.00 -4.91
C LYS A 102 -6.32 3.81 -4.64
N ASP A 103 -6.78 2.57 -4.55
CA ASP A 103 -8.19 2.26 -4.26
C ASP A 103 -8.59 2.77 -2.86
N ALA A 104 -7.68 2.76 -1.88
CA ALA A 104 -7.92 3.32 -0.55
C ALA A 104 -8.09 4.84 -0.56
N ILE A 105 -7.36 5.55 -1.42
CA ILE A 105 -7.53 7.01 -1.61
C ILE A 105 -8.85 7.30 -2.31
N GLU A 106 -9.19 6.55 -3.37
CA GLU A 106 -10.48 6.71 -4.04
C GLU A 106 -11.66 6.40 -3.11
N LEU A 107 -11.50 5.41 -2.23
CA LEU A 107 -12.46 5.11 -1.18
C LEU A 107 -12.67 6.31 -0.25
N ASP A 108 -11.58 6.96 0.16
CA ASP A 108 -11.62 8.15 1.02
C ASP A 108 -12.30 9.34 0.34
N ASP A 109 -11.97 9.60 -0.93
CA ASP A 109 -12.65 10.62 -1.75
C ASP A 109 -14.16 10.37 -1.84
N CYS A 110 -14.58 9.10 -1.94
CA CYS A 110 -15.99 8.73 -1.97
C CYS A 110 -16.71 9.00 -0.63
N VAL A 111 -16.00 8.93 0.49
CA VAL A 111 -16.53 9.20 1.83
C VAL A 111 -16.65 10.72 2.09
N ILE A 112 -15.65 11.50 1.68
CA ILE A 112 -15.59 12.96 1.93
C ILE A 112 -16.63 13.74 1.10
N GLN A 113 -16.95 13.28 -0.10
CA GLN A 113 -17.83 14.01 -1.01
C GLN A 113 -19.32 13.82 -0.68
N GLU A 114 -19.87 14.65 0.21
CA GLU A 114 -21.28 14.61 0.61
C GLU A 114 -22.28 14.72 -0.55
N THR A 115 -23.42 14.03 -0.39
CA THR A 115 -24.68 14.05 -1.17
C THR A 115 -24.65 13.43 -2.58
N ASP A 116 -25.16 12.18 -2.69
CA ASP A 116 -26.00 11.63 -3.79
C ASP A 116 -26.14 10.09 -3.67
N HIS A 117 -27.31 9.52 -3.99
CA HIS A 117 -27.56 8.07 -3.95
C HIS A 117 -26.58 7.25 -4.82
N PHE A 118 -26.15 7.83 -5.96
CA PHE A 118 -25.19 7.22 -6.88
C PHE A 118 -23.80 7.00 -6.23
N LYS A 119 -23.42 7.82 -5.24
CA LYS A 119 -22.14 7.69 -4.54
C LYS A 119 -22.13 6.54 -3.51
N PHE A 120 -23.29 6.18 -2.95
CA PHE A 120 -23.38 5.06 -2.02
C PHE A 120 -23.11 3.71 -2.70
N ASP A 121 -23.61 3.54 -3.93
CA ASP A 121 -23.31 2.35 -4.73
C ASP A 121 -21.84 2.33 -5.16
N LYS A 122 -21.25 3.49 -5.48
CA LYS A 122 -19.81 3.61 -5.75
C LYS A 122 -18.97 3.25 -4.51
N LEU A 123 -19.33 3.76 -3.34
CA LEU A 123 -18.66 3.46 -2.07
C LEU A 123 -18.74 1.97 -1.75
N LYS A 124 -19.92 1.35 -1.89
CA LYS A 124 -20.09 -0.09 -1.72
C LYS A 124 -19.21 -0.90 -2.67
N ALA A 125 -19.15 -0.51 -3.94
CA ALA A 125 -18.30 -1.15 -4.93
C ALA A 125 -16.81 -1.02 -4.55
N ALA A 126 -16.36 0.17 -4.15
CA ALA A 126 -14.99 0.42 -3.71
C ALA A 126 -14.63 -0.42 -2.46
N VAL A 127 -15.52 -0.51 -1.47
CA VAL A 127 -15.32 -1.39 -0.30
C VAL A 127 -15.25 -2.85 -0.71
N ALA A 128 -16.15 -3.31 -1.60
CA ALA A 128 -16.15 -4.70 -2.07
C ALA A 128 -14.85 -5.05 -2.82
N ASP A 129 -14.41 -4.18 -3.72
CA ASP A 129 -13.15 -4.35 -4.45
C ASP A 129 -11.94 -4.35 -3.50
N HIS A 130 -11.93 -3.49 -2.48
CA HIS A 130 -10.91 -3.49 -1.45
C HIS A 130 -10.87 -4.82 -0.68
N LEU A 131 -12.02 -5.32 -0.22
CA LEU A 131 -12.11 -6.60 0.50
C LEU A 131 -11.67 -7.78 -0.37
N ASP A 132 -12.03 -7.78 -1.65
CA ASP A 132 -11.58 -8.76 -2.63
C ASP A 132 -10.05 -8.78 -2.77
N HIS A 133 -9.40 -7.61 -2.73
CA HIS A 133 -7.93 -7.53 -2.69
C HIS A 133 -7.37 -8.15 -1.41
N LEU A 134 -7.95 -7.84 -0.24
CA LEU A 134 -7.46 -8.38 1.04
C LEU A 134 -7.60 -9.90 1.11
N HIS A 135 -8.71 -10.46 0.65
CA HIS A 135 -8.91 -11.90 0.59
C HIS A 135 -7.89 -12.57 -0.34
N TYR A 136 -7.59 -11.96 -1.49
CA TYR A 136 -6.56 -12.48 -2.38
C TYR A 136 -5.15 -12.46 -1.75
N LEU A 137 -4.77 -11.38 -1.06
CA LEU A 137 -3.50 -11.31 -0.34
C LEU A 137 -3.45 -12.35 0.78
N HIS A 138 -4.55 -12.52 1.52
CA HIS A 138 -4.68 -13.54 2.56
C HIS A 138 -4.53 -14.96 1.99
N ASP A 139 -5.14 -15.26 0.85
CA ASP A 139 -5.03 -16.54 0.17
C ASP A 139 -3.58 -16.86 -0.20
N ILE A 140 -2.82 -15.86 -0.70
CA ILE A 140 -1.38 -16.01 -0.97
C ILE A 140 -0.62 -16.35 0.31
N LEU A 141 -0.82 -15.57 1.38
CA LEU A 141 -0.14 -15.79 2.66
C LEU A 141 -0.43 -17.16 3.27
N THR A 142 -1.66 -17.66 3.07
CA THR A 142 -2.13 -18.96 3.56
C THR A 142 -1.50 -20.15 2.82
N LEU A 143 -0.92 -19.94 1.64
CA LEU A 143 -0.11 -20.97 0.97
C LEU A 143 1.19 -21.30 1.72
N LYS A 144 1.62 -20.44 2.66
CA LYS A 144 2.81 -20.63 3.52
C LYS A 144 4.11 -20.83 2.73
N ILE A 145 4.24 -20.14 1.59
CA ILE A 145 5.48 -20.13 0.81
C ILE A 145 6.36 -19.01 1.37
N ASN A 146 7.38 -19.37 2.15
CA ASN A 146 8.15 -18.44 2.98
C ASN A 146 8.67 -17.20 2.21
N VAL A 147 9.31 -17.42 1.05
CA VAL A 147 9.89 -16.32 0.24
C VAL A 147 8.80 -15.38 -0.28
N LEU A 148 7.68 -15.92 -0.80
CA LEU A 148 6.56 -15.09 -1.26
C LEU A 148 5.93 -14.31 -0.10
N ASN A 149 5.72 -14.96 1.05
CA ASN A 149 5.17 -14.32 2.23
C ASN A 149 6.06 -13.19 2.72
N MET A 150 7.38 -13.39 2.70
CA MET A 150 8.35 -12.36 3.08
C MET A 150 8.28 -11.14 2.14
N ILE A 151 8.30 -11.35 0.82
CA ILE A 151 8.24 -10.25 -0.18
C ILE A 151 6.90 -9.52 -0.07
N LEU A 152 5.78 -10.25 0.01
CA LEU A 152 4.45 -9.63 0.11
C LEU A 152 4.30 -8.84 1.41
N THR A 153 4.71 -9.43 2.53
CA THR A 153 4.64 -8.79 3.85
C THR A 153 5.47 -7.51 3.89
N ASP A 154 6.69 -7.53 3.34
CA ASP A 154 7.53 -6.34 3.21
C ASP A 154 6.79 -5.22 2.45
N HIS A 155 6.25 -5.53 1.28
CA HIS A 155 5.50 -4.54 0.50
C HIS A 155 4.26 -4.01 1.24
N MET A 156 3.49 -4.88 1.90
CA MET A 156 2.32 -4.46 2.66
C MET A 156 2.68 -3.52 3.81
N ILE A 157 3.68 -3.89 4.62
CA ILE A 157 4.11 -3.10 5.78
C ILE A 157 4.69 -1.76 5.32
N ASN A 158 5.67 -1.81 4.43
CA ASN A 158 6.54 -0.69 4.10
C ASN A 158 5.98 0.24 3.02
N ARG A 159 4.87 -0.12 2.35
CA ARG A 159 4.30 0.67 1.25
C ARG A 159 2.81 0.99 1.38
N LEU A 160 2.08 0.29 2.25
CA LEU A 160 0.64 0.48 2.43
C LEU A 160 0.28 0.74 3.90
N LEU A 161 0.49 -0.24 4.76
CA LEU A 161 -0.01 -0.23 6.13
C LEU A 161 0.60 0.91 6.96
N ILE A 162 1.94 0.98 7.05
CA ILE A 162 2.59 2.03 7.83
C ILE A 162 2.43 3.39 7.13
N PRO A 163 2.85 3.55 5.85
CA PRO A 163 2.96 4.88 5.26
C PRO A 163 1.62 5.53 4.95
N LEU A 164 0.59 4.76 4.57
CA LEU A 164 -0.71 5.30 4.20
C LEU A 164 -1.71 5.18 5.34
N TYR A 165 -1.88 4.01 5.96
CA TYR A 165 -2.93 3.84 6.96
C TYR A 165 -2.51 4.38 8.33
N ILE A 166 -1.45 3.83 8.94
CA ILE A 166 -1.04 4.20 10.30
C ILE A 166 -0.65 5.68 10.38
N TYR A 167 0.09 6.19 9.40
CA TYR A 167 0.46 7.61 9.35
C TYR A 167 -0.69 8.57 9.06
N SER A 168 -1.88 8.07 8.71
CA SER A 168 -3.10 8.87 8.60
C SER A 168 -3.94 8.89 9.89
N LEU A 169 -3.49 8.23 10.95
CA LEU A 169 -4.16 8.28 12.27
C LEU A 169 -3.94 9.59 13.02
N PRO A 170 -2.76 10.25 13.01
CA PRO A 170 -2.57 11.50 13.71
C PRO A 170 -3.23 12.71 13.02
N ASP A 171 -3.81 13.63 13.81
CA ASP A 171 -4.38 14.89 13.27
C ASP A 171 -3.31 15.92 12.87
N ASP A 172 -2.05 15.72 13.31
CA ASP A 172 -0.95 16.66 13.07
C ASP A 172 -0.39 16.49 11.63
N LEU A 173 -1.04 17.19 10.70
CA LEU A 173 -0.71 17.29 9.27
C LEU A 173 0.52 18.19 8.99
N SER A 174 1.40 18.45 9.96
CA SER A 174 2.60 19.29 9.76
C SER A 174 3.54 18.85 8.63
N ASN A 175 3.28 17.69 8.03
CA ASN A 175 3.94 17.18 6.82
C ASN A 175 2.97 17.13 5.61
N HIS A 176 2.59 18.28 5.07
CA HIS A 176 1.71 18.42 3.89
C HIS A 176 2.26 17.78 2.59
N GLU A 177 3.46 17.21 2.59
CA GLU A 177 4.07 16.57 1.41
C GLU A 177 3.67 15.11 1.23
N ARG A 178 2.97 14.50 2.20
CA ARG A 178 2.61 13.08 2.17
C ARG A 178 1.14 12.90 1.79
N VAL A 179 0.89 11.85 1.03
CA VAL A 179 -0.47 11.41 0.73
C VAL A 179 -1.07 10.75 1.96
N HIS A 180 -2.26 11.20 2.33
CA HIS A 180 -3.01 10.74 3.49
C HIS A 180 -4.46 10.46 3.10
N ILE A 181 -5.10 9.58 3.87
CA ILE A 181 -6.55 9.35 3.84
C ILE A 181 -7.15 9.89 5.15
N SER A 182 -8.46 10.06 5.23
CA SER A 182 -9.12 10.45 6.48
C SER A 182 -8.86 9.43 7.58
N LYS A 183 -8.83 9.91 8.82
CA LYS A 183 -8.70 9.08 10.03
C LYS A 183 -9.79 8.01 10.08
N LEU A 184 -11.03 8.36 9.75
CA LEU A 184 -12.16 7.43 9.65
C LEU A 184 -11.85 6.25 8.72
N VAL A 185 -11.39 6.52 7.50
CA VAL A 185 -11.09 5.46 6.51
C VAL A 185 -9.85 4.68 6.91
N SER A 186 -8.84 5.33 7.48
CA SER A 186 -7.67 4.62 8.04
C SER A 186 -8.06 3.61 9.11
N LEU A 187 -8.89 4.01 10.09
CA LEU A 187 -9.40 3.13 11.15
C LEU A 187 -10.18 1.95 10.56
N PHE A 188 -11.07 2.22 9.60
CA PHE A 188 -11.82 1.19 8.90
C PHE A 188 -10.89 0.19 8.19
N LEU A 189 -9.94 0.66 7.38
CA LEU A 189 -9.05 -0.19 6.60
C LEU A 189 -8.12 -1.01 7.50
N LEU A 190 -7.55 -0.41 8.55
CA LEU A 190 -6.75 -1.14 9.53
C LEU A 190 -7.57 -2.22 10.24
N ALA A 191 -8.81 -1.92 10.62
CA ALA A 191 -9.70 -2.91 11.21
C ALA A 191 -9.96 -4.07 10.25
N GLN A 192 -10.22 -3.82 8.96
CA GLN A 192 -10.41 -4.89 7.97
C GLN A 192 -9.16 -5.78 7.82
N HIS A 193 -7.96 -5.18 7.74
CA HIS A 193 -6.72 -5.96 7.65
C HIS A 193 -6.54 -6.86 8.87
N MET A 194 -6.80 -6.33 10.07
CA MET A 194 -6.68 -7.08 11.33
C MET A 194 -7.81 -8.11 11.53
N LEU A 195 -8.95 -7.97 10.88
CA LEU A 195 -10.04 -8.97 10.93
C LEU A 195 -9.82 -10.11 9.94
N ILE A 196 -9.29 -9.81 8.76
CA ILE A 196 -9.15 -10.79 7.66
C ILE A 196 -7.82 -11.55 7.76
N MET A 197 -6.72 -10.89 8.14
CA MET A 197 -5.39 -11.48 8.07
C MET A 197 -4.87 -11.91 9.44
N ASN A 198 -4.43 -13.17 9.55
CA ASN A 198 -3.84 -13.75 10.75
C ASN A 198 -2.34 -14.07 10.61
N HIS A 199 -1.68 -13.47 9.61
CA HIS A 199 -0.25 -13.69 9.39
C HIS A 199 0.57 -12.94 10.45
N SER A 200 1.18 -13.67 11.38
CA SER A 200 1.86 -13.10 12.56
C SER A 200 2.86 -11.99 12.26
N PRO A 201 3.78 -12.10 11.28
CA PRO A 201 4.71 -11.01 10.96
C PRO A 201 4.00 -9.69 10.62
N LEU A 202 2.89 -9.75 9.88
CA LEU A 202 2.11 -8.58 9.49
C LEU A 202 1.37 -7.96 10.68
N VAL A 203 0.68 -8.82 11.43
CA VAL A 203 -0.12 -8.45 12.61
C VAL A 203 0.77 -7.83 13.68
N ASN A 204 1.91 -8.46 13.98
CA ASN A 204 2.87 -7.98 14.97
C ASN A 204 3.48 -6.65 14.55
N ALA A 205 3.82 -6.46 13.27
CA ALA A 205 4.33 -5.18 12.79
C ALA A 205 3.33 -4.03 12.97
N ILE A 206 2.03 -4.26 12.68
CA ILE A 206 0.98 -3.25 12.90
C ILE A 206 0.88 -2.92 14.40
N VAL A 207 0.81 -3.96 15.24
CA VAL A 207 0.71 -3.80 16.70
C VAL A 207 1.93 -3.09 17.27
N ASP A 208 3.14 -3.46 16.86
CA ASP A 208 4.37 -2.85 17.35
C ASP A 208 4.46 -1.36 16.99
N VAL A 209 4.08 -0.99 15.77
CA VAL A 209 4.06 0.43 15.37
C VAL A 209 2.99 1.21 16.14
N ILE A 210 1.78 0.67 16.28
CA ILE A 210 0.67 1.33 17.00
C ILE A 210 0.98 1.49 18.50
N PHE A 211 1.40 0.41 19.15
CA PHE A 211 1.52 0.36 20.61
C PHE A 211 2.91 0.68 21.11
N ASN A 212 3.97 0.38 20.39
CA ASN A 212 5.31 0.58 20.92
C ASN A 212 6.01 1.77 20.26
N GLU A 213 5.50 2.26 19.12
CA GLU A 213 6.20 3.21 18.25
C GLU A 213 7.62 2.78 17.91
N ASN A 214 7.90 1.49 18.14
CA ASN A 214 9.19 0.91 17.88
C ASN A 214 9.36 0.96 16.37
N GLU A 215 10.34 1.74 15.96
CA GLU A 215 10.77 1.95 14.58
C GLU A 215 9.92 2.91 13.73
N ILE A 216 9.60 4.10 14.26
CA ILE A 216 9.33 5.31 13.44
C ILE A 216 10.52 5.65 12.48
N ARG A 217 11.65 4.92 12.51
CA ARG A 217 12.84 5.22 11.68
C ARG A 217 13.56 4.04 10.98
N THR A 218 13.20 2.76 11.15
CA THR A 218 14.12 1.70 10.67
C THR A 218 13.52 0.31 10.33
N THR A 219 12.40 0.19 9.61
CA THR A 219 11.96 -1.13 9.07
C THR A 219 12.04 -1.27 7.56
N ALA A 220 12.82 -0.44 6.89
CA ALA A 220 13.48 -0.90 5.68
C ALA A 220 14.77 -1.60 6.09
N TYR A 221 14.71 -2.93 6.26
CA TYR A 221 15.83 -3.87 6.24
C TYR A 221 17.23 -3.25 6.46
N GLN A 222 17.77 -3.31 7.69
CA GLN A 222 19.23 -3.29 7.83
C GLN A 222 19.73 -4.67 7.38
N THR A 223 20.09 -4.76 6.09
CA THR A 223 21.01 -5.81 5.64
C THR A 223 22.26 -5.67 6.50
N THR A 224 22.57 -6.68 7.31
CA THR A 224 23.82 -6.79 8.03
C THR A 224 24.97 -7.04 7.06
N THR A 225 25.31 -6.02 6.29
CA THR A 225 26.53 -5.95 5.50
C THR A 225 26.87 -4.48 5.33
N ASN A 226 28.02 -4.09 5.86
CA ASN A 226 28.64 -2.80 5.59
C ASN A 226 28.92 -2.73 4.09
N ASP A 227 27.98 -2.17 3.32
CA ASP A 227 28.23 -1.82 1.93
C ASP A 227 27.52 -0.51 1.59
N GLU A 228 28.27 0.40 1.01
CA GLU A 228 27.89 1.79 0.76
C GLU A 228 26.85 1.88 -0.36
N THR A 229 25.56 1.76 -0.04
CA THR A 229 24.47 2.14 -0.96
C THR A 229 23.35 2.90 -0.25
N LYS A 230 23.70 4.08 0.26
CA LYS A 230 22.70 5.14 0.54
C LYS A 230 22.16 5.64 -0.81
N ASP A 231 21.01 5.14 -1.27
CA ASP A 231 20.02 5.89 -2.11
C ASP A 231 18.95 4.96 -2.75
N LYS A 232 18.32 4.06 -1.98
CA LYS A 232 17.15 3.30 -2.48
C LYS A 232 15.82 3.72 -1.85
N HIS A 233 15.85 4.38 -0.69
CA HIS A 233 14.64 4.81 0.02
C HIS A 233 14.09 6.17 -0.44
N LYS A 234 14.91 7.01 -1.09
CA LYS A 234 14.43 8.26 -1.72
C LYS A 234 13.60 8.02 -2.99
N TYR A 235 13.85 6.92 -3.70
CA TYR A 235 13.15 6.64 -4.96
C TYR A 235 11.66 6.30 -4.76
N PHE A 236 11.24 5.80 -3.59
CA PHE A 236 9.85 5.34 -3.41
C PHE A 236 8.87 6.42 -2.95
N ALA A 237 9.30 7.35 -2.09
CA ALA A 237 8.48 8.51 -1.69
C ALA A 237 8.23 9.46 -2.88
N PHE A 238 9.19 9.56 -3.81
CA PHE A 238 9.03 10.32 -5.05
C PHE A 238 8.02 9.67 -6.01
N TYR A 239 8.04 8.34 -6.14
CA TYR A 239 7.14 7.60 -7.05
C TYR A 239 5.67 7.66 -6.63
N ILE A 240 5.34 7.69 -5.34
CA ILE A 240 3.95 7.86 -4.87
C ILE A 240 3.43 9.26 -5.22
N ASN A 241 4.25 10.31 -5.03
CA ASN A 241 3.84 11.68 -5.28
C ASN A 241 3.70 12.04 -6.78
N ASP A 242 4.54 11.53 -7.68
CA ASP A 242 4.42 11.81 -9.12
C ASP A 242 3.30 11.00 -9.79
N THR A 243 3.13 9.72 -9.43
CA THR A 243 2.17 8.84 -10.14
C THR A 243 0.71 9.07 -9.72
N LEU A 244 0.46 9.59 -8.51
CA LEU A 244 -0.90 9.98 -8.09
C LEU A 244 -1.36 11.30 -8.70
N ASN A 245 -0.43 12.18 -9.12
CA ASN A 245 -0.75 13.48 -9.71
C ASN A 245 -1.01 13.42 -11.24
N GLU A 246 -0.59 12.37 -11.95
CA GLU A 246 -0.73 12.27 -13.43
C GLU A 246 -1.85 11.32 -13.93
N GLY A 247 -2.68 10.75 -13.06
CA GLY A 247 -3.63 9.68 -13.39
C GLY A 247 -4.97 10.09 -14.04
N MET A 248 -4.99 10.89 -15.10
CA MET A 248 -6.19 11.17 -15.92
C MET A 248 -6.02 10.68 -17.37
N SER A 249 -5.85 9.37 -17.56
CA SER A 249 -6.02 8.73 -18.88
C SER A 249 -6.32 7.24 -18.76
N ASN A 250 -7.51 6.86 -19.24
CA ASN A 250 -8.05 5.49 -19.28
C ASN A 250 -7.37 4.61 -20.34
N SER A 251 -6.06 4.44 -20.24
CA SER A 251 -5.32 3.42 -20.99
C SER A 251 -4.40 2.73 -20.02
N ALA A 252 -4.60 1.42 -19.83
CA ALA A 252 -3.78 0.57 -18.97
C ALA A 252 -2.29 0.89 -19.17
N PRO A 253 -1.57 1.39 -18.15
CA PRO A 253 -0.16 1.71 -18.33
C PRO A 253 0.63 0.39 -18.35
N SER A 254 1.47 0.25 -19.37
CA SER A 254 2.37 -0.87 -19.69
C SER A 254 3.52 -1.05 -18.69
N VAL A 255 3.29 -0.80 -17.39
CA VAL A 255 4.35 -0.76 -16.36
C VAL A 255 4.99 -2.14 -16.13
N LEU A 256 4.24 -3.22 -16.34
CA LEU A 256 4.80 -4.58 -16.24
C LEU A 256 5.83 -4.85 -17.34
N GLU A 257 5.65 -4.35 -18.58
CA GLU A 257 6.60 -4.59 -19.68
C GLU A 257 7.97 -3.93 -19.42
N THR A 258 7.99 -2.76 -18.80
CA THR A 258 9.24 -2.04 -18.51
C THR A 258 10.05 -2.68 -17.38
N VAL A 259 9.39 -3.34 -16.41
CA VAL A 259 10.09 -3.99 -15.29
C VAL A 259 10.60 -5.39 -15.64
N PHE A 260 10.03 -6.04 -16.67
CA PHE A 260 10.56 -7.31 -17.17
C PHE A 260 11.78 -7.17 -18.10
N MET A 261 12.29 -5.96 -18.33
CA MET A 261 13.35 -5.68 -19.30
C MET A 261 14.70 -5.24 -18.69
N ASP A 262 14.99 -5.58 -17.43
CA ASP A 262 16.35 -5.38 -16.89
C ASP A 262 16.90 -6.64 -16.21
N GLU A 263 17.51 -7.49 -17.03
CA GLU A 263 18.74 -8.20 -16.67
C GLU A 263 19.50 -8.54 -17.95
N LYS A 264 20.63 -7.87 -18.17
CA LYS A 264 21.61 -8.23 -19.19
C LYS A 264 22.08 -9.66 -18.95
N THR A 265 21.57 -10.59 -19.74
CA THR A 265 22.33 -11.77 -20.17
C THR A 265 22.42 -11.76 -21.68
N ASN A 266 23.66 -11.78 -22.18
CA ASN A 266 24.05 -11.78 -23.59
C ASN A 266 23.14 -12.64 -24.48
N CYS A 267 22.47 -12.01 -25.45
CA CYS A 267 22.39 -12.56 -26.80
C CYS A 267 22.07 -11.44 -27.81
N ALA A 268 22.76 -11.48 -28.95
CA ALA A 268 22.93 -10.38 -29.87
C ALA A 268 21.76 -10.16 -30.85
N SER A 269 21.80 -8.96 -31.43
CA SER A 269 21.35 -8.51 -32.76
C SER A 269 19.90 -8.03 -33.01
N VAL A 270 19.82 -6.70 -33.29
CA VAL A 270 19.17 -6.04 -34.46
C VAL A 270 17.61 -6.02 -34.45
N GLU A 271 16.85 -4.95 -34.70
CA GLU A 271 16.99 -3.76 -35.56
C GLU A 271 16.04 -2.63 -35.06
N LYS A 272 16.40 -1.37 -35.32
CA LYS A 272 15.58 -0.16 -35.08
C LYS A 272 14.44 -0.05 -36.08
N PHE A 273 13.28 0.43 -35.65
CA PHE A 273 12.36 1.15 -36.53
C PHE A 273 11.78 2.40 -35.85
N GLU A 274 12.06 3.54 -36.49
CA GLU A 274 11.49 4.85 -36.24
C GLU A 274 10.03 4.89 -36.73
N THR A 275 9.16 5.59 -36.02
CA THR A 275 8.02 6.25 -36.65
C THR A 275 7.91 7.70 -36.15
N ASN A 276 8.15 8.62 -37.08
CA ASN A 276 7.80 10.03 -37.00
C ASN A 276 6.28 10.19 -36.97
N ASN A 277 5.77 11.17 -36.21
CA ASN A 277 4.76 12.09 -36.75
C ASN A 277 4.69 13.41 -35.99
N VAL A 278 4.34 14.43 -36.77
CA VAL A 278 4.65 15.85 -36.63
C VAL A 278 3.41 16.67 -36.21
N ALA A 279 3.68 17.76 -35.47
CA ALA A 279 2.92 19.01 -35.30
C ALA A 279 1.57 18.96 -34.53
N SER A 280 1.33 19.87 -33.57
CA SER A 280 1.25 21.31 -33.85
C SER A 280 1.40 22.21 -32.62
N LYS A 281 2.23 23.26 -32.78
CA LYS A 281 2.39 24.42 -31.90
C LYS A 281 1.13 25.29 -31.88
N LYS A 282 0.78 25.85 -30.73
CA LYS A 282 0.36 27.25 -30.61
C LYS A 282 0.90 27.84 -29.29
N LYS A 283 1.57 28.99 -29.45
CA LYS A 283 2.25 29.80 -28.44
C LYS A 283 1.41 31.06 -28.28
N SER A 284 1.17 31.54 -27.07
CA SER A 284 0.75 32.92 -26.83
C SER A 284 1.40 33.44 -25.56
N ASP A 285 2.35 34.35 -25.78
CA ASP A 285 2.96 35.24 -24.80
C ASP A 285 1.91 36.20 -24.20
N PHE A 286 2.01 36.52 -22.91
CA PHE A 286 1.67 37.86 -22.40
C PHE A 286 2.45 38.13 -21.10
N LYS A 287 3.28 39.18 -21.13
CA LYS A 287 3.91 39.87 -20.00
C LYS A 287 3.00 41.03 -19.58
N LEU A 288 2.95 41.35 -18.28
CA LEU A 288 2.92 42.71 -17.69
C LEU A 288 3.08 42.53 -16.16
N GLU A 289 4.27 42.80 -15.60
CA GLU A 289 4.74 44.07 -14.99
C GLU A 289 4.20 44.39 -13.57
N ASN A 290 5.14 44.30 -12.62
CA ASN A 290 5.48 45.26 -11.56
C ASN A 290 4.37 46.00 -10.79
N THR A 291 4.36 45.83 -9.46
CA THR A 291 4.36 46.98 -8.54
C THR A 291 5.10 46.65 -7.25
N LEU A 292 6.17 47.40 -6.99
CA LEU A 292 6.88 47.50 -5.72
C LEU A 292 6.06 48.32 -4.72
N ILE A 293 6.02 47.92 -3.44
CA ILE A 293 6.17 48.84 -2.29
C ILE A 293 7.06 48.14 -1.24
N LYS A 294 8.06 48.88 -0.76
CA LYS A 294 9.10 48.50 0.22
C LYS A 294 8.68 48.82 1.68
N THR A 295 9.58 48.42 2.60
CA THR A 295 9.94 49.03 3.92
C THR A 295 9.03 48.71 5.11
N ASP A 296 9.47 48.34 6.32
CA ASP A 296 10.77 48.37 7.01
C ASP A 296 10.85 47.32 8.16
N ASP A 297 12.08 46.98 8.56
CA ASP A 297 12.45 46.34 9.83
C ASP A 297 12.26 47.29 11.04
N VAL A 298 12.08 46.73 12.25
CA VAL A 298 12.93 46.94 13.46
C VAL A 298 12.27 46.39 14.75
N GLN A 299 13.12 45.72 15.51
CA GLN A 299 12.98 45.09 16.84
C GLN A 299 12.63 46.06 17.99
N LYS A 300 12.04 45.56 19.10
CA LYS A 300 12.68 45.45 20.45
C LYS A 300 11.73 45.28 21.67
N GLU A 301 12.18 44.38 22.56
CA GLU A 301 12.28 44.48 24.05
C GLU A 301 11.07 44.34 25.01
N SER A 302 11.04 43.17 25.68
CA SER A 302 11.12 42.93 27.14
C SER A 302 10.04 43.46 28.12
N LYS A 303 9.57 42.59 29.03
CA LYS A 303 9.74 42.75 30.50
C LYS A 303 9.18 41.57 31.34
N THR A 304 10.01 41.18 32.29
CA THR A 304 9.88 40.19 33.38
C THR A 304 9.35 40.84 34.67
N LYS A 305 8.67 40.08 35.56
CA LYS A 305 8.76 40.04 37.06
C LYS A 305 7.52 39.33 37.67
N GLU A 306 7.65 38.22 38.41
CA GLU A 306 7.84 38.08 39.89
C GLU A 306 6.70 38.74 40.70
N LYS A 307 6.05 38.17 41.75
CA LYS A 307 6.55 37.34 42.87
C LYS A 307 5.37 36.88 43.80
N LEU A 308 5.54 35.70 44.46
CA LEU A 308 5.10 35.14 45.78
C LEU A 308 3.92 35.76 46.60
N GLU A 309 3.15 35.07 47.48
CA GLU A 309 3.53 34.19 48.61
C GLU A 309 2.27 33.60 49.35
N GLU A 310 2.40 32.36 49.90
CA GLU A 310 1.91 31.80 51.21
C GLU A 310 0.42 31.87 51.68
N LEU A 311 -0.14 31.00 52.55
CA LEU A 311 0.06 29.64 53.09
C LEU A 311 -1.16 29.38 54.02
N SER A 312 -1.80 28.20 54.01
CA SER A 312 -2.52 27.69 55.21
C SER A 312 -2.74 26.18 55.17
N GLU A 313 -2.20 25.49 56.18
CA GLU A 313 -2.33 24.07 56.48
C GLU A 313 -3.72 23.68 57.00
N SER A 314 -4.20 22.46 56.67
CA SER A 314 -4.66 21.50 57.68
C SER A 314 -4.87 20.10 57.09
N LYS A 315 -4.39 19.11 57.85
CA LYS A 315 -4.34 17.66 57.55
C LYS A 315 -5.73 17.02 57.46
N LYS A 316 -5.90 16.02 56.57
CA LYS A 316 -6.08 14.58 56.90
C LYS A 316 -6.73 13.79 55.75
N SER A 317 -5.94 12.95 55.05
CA SER A 317 -6.24 11.53 54.72
C SER A 317 -5.35 11.03 53.57
N GLU A 318 -4.59 9.98 53.85
CA GLU A 318 -4.14 8.88 52.96
C GLU A 318 -3.88 9.16 51.47
N ILE A 319 -2.63 8.96 51.03
CA ILE A 319 -2.17 8.01 49.98
C ILE A 319 -0.69 8.32 49.70
N ILE A 320 0.14 7.27 49.64
CA ILE A 320 1.60 7.34 49.43
C ILE A 320 1.91 7.97 48.05
N PRO A 321 2.90 8.89 47.91
CA PRO A 321 3.03 9.72 46.72
C PRO A 321 3.69 8.97 45.55
N ALA A 322 3.06 9.04 44.39
CA ALA A 322 3.66 8.73 43.10
C ALA A 322 4.73 9.78 42.76
N SER A 323 6.01 9.44 42.87
CA SER A 323 7.09 10.21 42.27
C SER A 323 8.34 9.37 42.03
N SER A 324 8.26 8.50 41.03
CA SER A 324 9.43 8.03 40.26
C SER A 324 8.96 7.27 39.02
N ILE A 325 8.22 7.96 38.13
CA ILE A 325 8.02 7.51 36.75
C ILE A 325 8.52 8.68 35.90
N THR A 326 9.67 8.48 35.25
CA THR A 326 10.15 9.34 34.16
C THR A 326 9.02 9.56 33.16
N PRO A 327 8.73 10.80 32.69
CA PRO A 327 7.64 11.02 31.74
C PRO A 327 8.01 10.34 30.42
N GLY A 328 7.44 9.16 30.20
CA GLY A 328 7.60 8.39 28.97
C GLY A 328 6.95 9.16 27.83
N LYS A 329 7.61 9.19 26.67
CA LYS A 329 7.04 9.69 25.41
C LYS A 329 5.64 9.08 25.23
N GLU A 330 4.63 9.92 25.19
CA GLU A 330 3.27 9.48 24.89
C GLU A 330 3.25 8.87 23.48
N LYS A 331 2.64 7.68 23.35
CA LYS A 331 2.51 6.94 22.10
C LYS A 331 1.49 7.65 21.19
N LEU A 332 1.95 8.43 20.22
CA LEU A 332 1.20 9.20 19.22
C LEU A 332 0.08 8.39 18.56
N PHE A 333 0.37 7.23 17.98
CA PHE A 333 -0.66 6.48 17.22
C PHE A 333 -1.75 5.93 18.14
N LEU A 334 -1.35 5.27 19.23
CA LEU A 334 -2.28 4.78 20.24
C LEU A 334 -3.11 5.92 20.84
N LYS A 335 -2.50 7.07 21.15
CA LYS A 335 -3.20 8.25 21.66
C LYS A 335 -4.28 8.73 20.68
N ASN A 336 -4.00 8.75 19.38
CA ASN A 336 -4.97 9.16 18.37
C ASN A 336 -6.13 8.15 18.23
N ILE A 337 -5.86 6.85 18.32
CA ILE A 337 -6.92 5.83 18.36
C ILE A 337 -7.78 6.00 19.61
N LEU A 338 -7.16 6.25 20.77
CA LEU A 338 -7.88 6.47 22.03
C LEU A 338 -8.67 7.77 22.03
N SER A 339 -8.18 8.84 21.38
CA SER A 339 -8.95 10.08 21.24
C SER A 339 -10.18 9.90 20.35
N SER A 340 -10.14 9.02 19.35
CA SER A 340 -11.33 8.68 18.55
C SER A 340 -12.41 7.94 19.34
N LEU A 341 -12.09 7.41 20.54
CA LEU A 341 -13.09 6.84 21.45
C LEU A 341 -13.83 7.90 22.28
N ASP A 342 -13.37 9.15 22.26
CA ASP A 342 -14.02 10.24 22.98
C ASP A 342 -15.29 10.69 22.23
N CYS A 343 -16.44 10.15 22.64
CA CYS A 343 -17.75 10.48 22.07
C CYS A 343 -18.19 11.94 22.29
N SER A 344 -17.37 12.78 22.95
CA SER A 344 -17.67 14.19 23.21
C SER A 344 -17.78 15.03 21.94
N HIS A 345 -17.12 14.62 20.85
CA HIS A 345 -17.08 15.34 19.58
C HIS A 345 -17.54 14.47 18.39
N ARG A 346 -18.86 14.53 18.11
CA ARG A 346 -19.56 14.46 16.80
C ARG A 346 -19.36 13.34 15.75
N ASP A 347 -18.39 12.42 15.82
CA ASP A 347 -18.26 11.36 14.79
C ASP A 347 -18.41 9.93 15.33
N ASP A 348 -19.67 9.43 15.34
CA ASP A 348 -20.03 8.05 15.75
C ASP A 348 -19.25 6.97 14.96
N GLY A 349 -18.86 7.29 13.71
CA GLY A 349 -18.14 6.38 12.82
C GLY A 349 -16.68 6.12 13.24
N GLU A 350 -15.95 7.16 13.66
CA GLU A 350 -14.55 6.99 14.09
C GLU A 350 -14.47 6.18 15.37
N THR A 351 -15.36 6.46 16.34
CA THR A 351 -15.48 5.69 17.58
C THR A 351 -15.78 4.23 17.28
N PHE A 352 -16.74 3.96 16.37
CA PHE A 352 -17.08 2.59 15.98
C PHE A 352 -15.89 1.85 15.37
N PHE A 353 -15.19 2.44 14.40
CA PHE A 353 -14.06 1.76 13.76
C PHE A 353 -12.81 1.68 14.66
N ALA A 354 -12.60 2.63 15.57
CA ALA A 354 -11.57 2.52 16.60
C ALA A 354 -11.86 1.32 17.54
N LEU A 355 -13.12 1.13 17.95
CA LEU A 355 -13.52 -0.06 18.72
C LEU A 355 -13.34 -1.34 17.92
N CYS A 356 -13.73 -1.36 16.64
CA CYS A 356 -13.52 -2.51 15.76
C CYS A 356 -12.03 -2.84 15.62
N LEU A 357 -11.16 -1.85 15.45
CA LEU A 357 -9.72 -2.04 15.34
C LEU A 357 -9.15 -2.64 16.63
N LEU A 358 -9.50 -2.09 17.80
CA LEU A 358 -9.05 -2.61 19.09
C LEU A 358 -9.54 -4.04 19.33
N TYR A 359 -10.82 -4.32 19.02
CA TYR A 359 -11.37 -5.67 19.09
C TYR A 359 -10.63 -6.64 18.16
N ALA A 360 -10.38 -6.22 16.92
CA ALA A 360 -9.66 -7.02 15.93
C ALA A 360 -8.25 -7.34 16.42
N ILE A 361 -7.51 -6.34 16.94
CA ILE A 361 -6.18 -6.54 17.53
C ILE A 361 -6.23 -7.57 18.67
N MET A 362 -7.19 -7.44 19.59
CA MET A 362 -7.29 -8.32 20.76
C MET A 362 -7.68 -9.77 20.41
N THR A 363 -8.41 -9.98 19.32
CA THR A 363 -8.93 -11.32 18.94
C THR A 363 -8.15 -11.99 17.81
N ASN A 364 -7.22 -11.26 17.16
CA ASN A 364 -6.45 -11.79 16.05
C ASN A 364 -5.48 -12.88 16.51
N SER A 365 -5.65 -14.10 16.01
CA SER A 365 -4.82 -15.27 16.34
C SER A 365 -3.35 -15.13 15.91
N GLY A 366 -3.04 -14.22 15.00
CA GLY A 366 -1.68 -13.86 14.61
C GLY A 366 -0.85 -13.24 15.73
N THR A 367 -1.49 -12.57 16.70
CA THR A 367 -0.80 -11.93 17.85
C THR A 367 -0.30 -12.94 18.88
N HIS A 368 -0.94 -14.10 18.99
CA HIS A 368 -0.65 -15.10 20.03
C HIS A 368 0.48 -16.09 19.66
N ASN A 369 0.97 -16.04 18.42
CA ASN A 369 2.02 -16.93 17.92
C ASN A 369 3.40 -16.25 17.83
N ALA A 370 3.61 -15.15 18.55
CA ALA A 370 4.87 -14.41 18.60
C ALA A 370 5.88 -15.04 19.56
#